data_AF-A0A7J0CXV5-F1
#
_entry.id   AF-A0A7J0CXV5-F1
#
_cell.length_a   1.000
_cell.length_b   1.000
_cell.length_c   1.000
_cell.angle_alpha   90.00
_cell.angle_beta   90.00
_cell.angle_gamma   90.00
#
_symmetry.space_group_name_H-M   'P 1'
#
loop_
_entity.id
_entity.type
_entity.pdbx_description
1 polymer ?
#
loop_
_entity_poly.entity_id
_entity_poly.type
_entity_poly.pdbx_seq_one_letter_code
_entity_poly.pdbx_strand_id
1 'polypeptide(L)'
;MPGGDAREAAKTVTGSFADGQGMPYLAELPARGPGADMTGRTIGMLVEMYGHVEPSGWRISDRPGRDTRRARSWLGEDLDALEEFTQGYEGLLKVQAVGPWTLAAGLELRGGEAMLGDPGACRDLAGSLAEGLRSHLAEVRRRMPGAEVVLQLDEPSLTAVLLGRVRSASGYRTYRAVDRQVVESALRDVLAVAGEDGTTIVHSCAPKCPSRCCAGPGWTESPSTSPSSRSVRRRRSGKRSKAAPSCSSAWCPPPTPPRGHCQTRAVASWGSGRCGAGWG
;
A
#
# COMPACT_ATOMS: atom_id res chain seq x y z
N MET A 1 8.78 -7.90 4.28
CA MET A 1 9.94 -8.13 5.17
C MET A 1 10.48 -9.54 4.93
N PRO A 2 11.81 -9.76 4.99
CA PRO A 2 12.35 -11.12 5.01
C PRO A 2 11.99 -11.81 6.34
N GLY A 3 11.85 -13.13 6.32
CA GLY A 3 11.49 -13.93 7.50
C GLY A 3 10.02 -14.35 7.52
N GLY A 4 9.66 -15.15 8.53
CA GLY A 4 8.34 -15.76 8.67
C GLY A 4 7.67 -15.59 10.04
N ASP A 5 8.29 -14.87 10.98
CA ASP A 5 7.75 -14.67 12.32
C ASP A 5 6.99 -13.33 12.41
N ALA A 6 5.71 -13.39 12.79
CA ALA A 6 4.84 -12.22 12.96
C ALA A 6 5.31 -11.28 14.06
N ARG A 7 5.70 -11.85 15.20
CA ARG A 7 6.06 -11.08 16.39
C ARG A 7 7.37 -10.35 16.19
N GLU A 8 8.38 -11.03 15.64
CA GLU A 8 9.66 -10.39 15.35
C GLU A 8 9.52 -9.28 14.31
N ALA A 9 8.66 -9.46 13.29
CA ALA A 9 8.37 -8.41 12.33
C ALA A 9 7.64 -7.22 12.97
N ALA A 10 6.60 -7.47 13.76
CA ALA A 10 5.86 -6.43 14.47
C ALA A 10 6.77 -5.64 15.41
N LYS A 11 7.55 -6.33 16.26
CA LYS A 11 8.55 -5.73 17.15
C LYS A 11 9.58 -4.89 16.41
N THR A 12 10.06 -5.36 15.26
CA THR A 12 11.03 -4.62 14.44
C THR A 12 10.39 -3.34 13.89
N VAL A 13 9.17 -3.43 13.36
CA VAL A 13 8.48 -2.30 12.74
C VAL A 13 8.11 -1.25 13.79
N THR A 14 7.52 -1.65 14.92
CA THR A 14 7.17 -0.69 15.98
C THR A 14 8.41 -0.12 16.65
N GLY A 15 9.44 -0.95 16.91
CA GLY A 15 10.70 -0.52 17.51
C GLY A 15 11.49 0.45 16.64
N SER A 16 11.43 0.32 15.31
CA SER A 16 12.11 1.24 14.38
C SER A 16 11.54 2.66 14.38
N PHE A 17 10.33 2.84 14.89
CA PHE A 17 9.62 4.13 14.92
C PHE A 17 9.28 4.58 16.35
N ALA A 18 9.93 4.00 17.36
CA ALA A 18 9.70 4.30 18.78
C ALA A 18 10.00 5.77 19.15
N ASP A 19 10.81 6.47 18.35
CA ASP A 19 11.13 7.90 18.53
C ASP A 19 10.00 8.84 18.10
N GLY A 20 8.82 8.30 17.73
CA GLY A 20 7.65 9.06 17.29
C GLY A 20 7.78 9.64 15.87
N GLN A 21 8.89 9.35 15.18
CA GLN A 21 9.14 9.77 13.81
C GLN A 21 8.96 8.58 12.86
N GLY A 22 7.75 8.43 12.32
CA GLY A 22 7.47 7.45 11.28
C GLY A 22 6.06 6.89 11.36
N MET A 23 5.82 5.87 10.55
CA MET A 23 4.51 5.23 10.41
C MET A 23 4.73 3.71 10.44
N PRO A 24 4.55 3.07 11.62
CA PRO A 24 4.46 1.62 11.71
C PRO A 24 3.49 1.08 10.66
N TYR A 25 3.75 -0.13 10.17
CA TYR A 25 2.97 -0.73 9.10
C TYR A 25 2.75 -2.22 9.34
N LEU A 26 1.61 -2.73 8.86
CA LEU A 26 1.33 -4.16 8.89
C LEU A 26 2.27 -4.88 7.90
N ALA A 27 3.27 -5.58 8.43
CA ALA A 27 4.34 -6.15 7.61
C ALA A 27 3.86 -7.34 6.76
N GLU A 28 4.31 -7.37 5.50
CA GLU A 28 4.12 -8.53 4.63
C GLU A 28 5.23 -9.56 4.80
N LEU A 29 4.87 -10.83 4.98
CA LEU A 29 5.81 -11.92 5.26
C LEU A 29 5.61 -13.09 4.26
N PRO A 30 5.93 -12.86 2.98
CA PRO A 30 5.69 -13.84 1.92
C PRO A 30 6.46 -15.16 2.09
N ALA A 31 7.53 -15.18 2.89
CA ALA A 31 8.31 -16.39 3.14
C ALA A 31 7.55 -17.46 3.95
N ARG A 32 6.39 -17.12 4.57
CA ARG A 32 5.50 -18.12 5.23
C ARG A 32 4.74 -19.01 4.25
N GLY A 33 4.85 -18.73 2.95
CA GLY A 33 4.18 -19.48 1.90
C GLY A 33 2.87 -18.85 1.45
N PRO A 34 2.06 -19.59 0.67
CA PRO A 34 0.98 -18.98 -0.09
C PRO A 34 -0.12 -18.45 0.84
N GLY A 35 -0.57 -17.22 0.61
CA GLY A 35 -1.54 -16.56 1.48
C GLY A 35 -0.93 -15.48 2.38
N ALA A 36 0.40 -15.49 2.57
CA ALA A 36 1.12 -14.44 3.31
C ALA A 36 1.74 -13.37 2.38
N ASP A 37 1.77 -13.64 1.08
CA ASP A 37 2.08 -12.67 0.02
C ASP A 37 0.97 -11.61 -0.12
N MET A 38 1.26 -10.50 -0.81
CA MET A 38 0.32 -9.37 -0.95
C MET A 38 -1.04 -9.79 -1.53
N THR A 39 -1.03 -10.65 -2.56
CA THR A 39 -2.25 -11.09 -3.24
C THR A 39 -3.05 -12.02 -2.34
N GLY A 40 -2.39 -13.03 -1.77
CA GLY A 40 -2.99 -13.98 -0.84
C GLY A 40 -3.59 -13.31 0.38
N ARG A 41 -2.87 -12.36 0.99
CA ARG A 41 -3.37 -11.58 2.13
C ARG A 41 -4.64 -10.81 1.76
N THR A 42 -4.63 -10.15 0.61
CA THR A 42 -5.79 -9.39 0.13
C THR A 42 -6.97 -10.31 -0.21
N ILE A 43 -6.75 -11.50 -0.78
CA ILE A 43 -7.78 -12.53 -0.98
C ILE A 43 -8.39 -12.94 0.37
N GLY A 44 -7.59 -13.02 1.44
CA GLY A 44 -8.08 -13.28 2.79
C GLY A 44 -9.11 -12.26 3.29
N MET A 45 -9.04 -11.02 2.80
CA MET A 45 -9.95 -9.92 3.14
C MET A 45 -11.24 -9.93 2.31
N LEU A 46 -11.26 -10.56 1.14
CA LEU A 46 -12.41 -10.54 0.24
C LEU A 46 -13.65 -11.19 0.89
N VAL A 47 -14.81 -10.60 0.62
CA VAL A 47 -16.13 -11.01 1.12
C VAL A 47 -16.91 -11.72 0.02
N GLU A 48 -17.43 -12.91 0.32
CA GLU A 48 -18.12 -13.79 -0.65
C GLU A 48 -17.32 -14.12 -1.92
N MET A 49 -16.01 -13.92 -1.90
CA MET A 49 -15.08 -14.29 -2.96
C MET A 49 -13.89 -15.02 -2.35
N TYR A 50 -13.63 -16.23 -2.83
CA TYR A 50 -12.64 -17.13 -2.26
C TYR A 50 -11.61 -17.50 -3.31
N GLY A 51 -10.40 -17.86 -2.87
CA GLY A 51 -9.30 -18.19 -3.78
C GLY A 51 -8.47 -19.37 -3.30
N HIS A 52 -7.95 -20.13 -4.26
CA HIS A 52 -6.98 -21.20 -4.03
C HIS A 52 -5.78 -21.03 -4.96
N VAL A 53 -4.65 -21.59 -4.56
CA VAL A 53 -3.40 -21.49 -5.30
C VAL A 53 -3.27 -22.67 -6.25
N GLU A 54 -2.96 -22.36 -7.50
CA GLU A 54 -2.61 -23.30 -8.55
C GLU A 54 -1.22 -23.00 -9.11
N PRO A 55 -0.60 -23.92 -9.88
CA PRO A 55 0.71 -23.67 -10.48
C PRO A 55 0.76 -22.42 -11.37
N SER A 56 -0.36 -22.05 -12.00
CA SER A 56 -0.46 -20.85 -12.84
C SER A 56 -0.66 -19.55 -12.04
N GLY A 57 -1.20 -19.63 -10.82
CA GLY A 57 -1.49 -18.46 -10.00
C GLY A 57 -2.65 -18.68 -9.04
N TRP A 58 -3.24 -17.58 -8.57
CA TRP A 58 -4.42 -17.60 -7.72
C TRP A 58 -5.68 -17.72 -8.58
N ARG A 59 -6.57 -18.66 -8.24
CA ARG A 59 -7.85 -18.85 -8.93
C ARG A 59 -9.03 -18.68 -7.99
N ILE A 60 -10.09 -18.04 -8.47
CA ILE A 60 -11.34 -17.88 -7.71
C ILE A 60 -12.08 -19.21 -7.56
N SER A 61 -12.71 -19.40 -6.39
CA SER A 61 -13.55 -20.54 -6.05
C SER A 61 -14.86 -20.09 -5.38
N ASP A 62 -15.89 -20.95 -5.42
CA ASP A 62 -17.21 -20.64 -4.85
C ASP A 62 -17.27 -20.87 -3.33
N ARG A 63 -16.27 -21.53 -2.76
CA ARG A 63 -16.28 -21.94 -1.36
C ARG A 63 -14.94 -21.68 -0.71
N PRO A 64 -14.92 -21.33 0.59
CA PRO A 64 -13.68 -21.11 1.32
C PRO A 64 -12.85 -22.40 1.38
N GLY A 65 -11.78 -22.44 0.60
CA GLY A 65 -10.81 -23.53 0.55
C GLY A 65 -9.75 -23.46 1.63
N ARG A 66 -8.79 -24.38 1.58
CA ARG A 66 -7.64 -24.42 2.50
C ARG A 66 -6.82 -23.13 2.43
N ASP A 67 -6.53 -22.65 1.22
CA ASP A 67 -5.65 -21.49 1.02
C ASP A 67 -6.32 -20.18 1.48
N THR A 68 -7.61 -19.98 1.22
CA THR A 68 -8.37 -18.84 1.76
C THR A 68 -8.34 -18.85 3.30
N ARG A 69 -8.62 -20.00 3.93
CA ARG A 69 -8.56 -20.12 5.40
C ARG A 69 -7.17 -19.84 5.94
N ARG A 70 -6.13 -20.30 5.24
CA ARG A 70 -4.73 -20.03 5.60
C ARG A 70 -4.38 -18.55 5.50
N ALA A 71 -4.78 -17.87 4.42
CA ALA A 71 -4.58 -16.43 4.27
C ALA A 71 -5.26 -15.62 5.39
N ARG A 72 -6.50 -15.98 5.75
CA ARG A 72 -7.21 -15.39 6.89
C ARG A 72 -6.48 -15.62 8.21
N SER A 73 -5.96 -16.83 8.43
CA SER A 73 -5.18 -17.16 9.63
C SER A 73 -3.89 -16.33 9.71
N TRP A 74 -3.15 -16.17 8.61
CA TRP A 74 -1.94 -15.34 8.59
C TRP A 74 -2.25 -13.88 8.86
N LEU A 75 -3.33 -13.35 8.28
CA LEU A 75 -3.74 -11.97 8.53
C LEU A 75 -4.12 -11.76 10.01
N GLY A 76 -4.86 -12.71 10.60
CA GLY A 76 -5.19 -12.69 12.03
C GLY A 76 -3.95 -12.70 12.91
N GLU A 77 -3.00 -13.59 12.64
CA GLU A 77 -1.74 -13.66 13.37
C GLU A 77 -0.90 -12.38 13.26
N ASP A 78 -0.87 -11.75 12.07
CA ASP A 78 -0.20 -10.47 11.88
C ASP A 78 -0.85 -9.34 12.69
N LEU A 79 -2.18 -9.33 12.77
CA LEU A 79 -2.92 -8.35 13.57
C LEU A 79 -2.74 -8.59 15.07
N ASP A 80 -2.78 -9.84 15.53
CA ASP A 80 -2.54 -10.21 16.92
C ASP A 80 -1.13 -9.79 17.37
N ALA A 81 -0.12 -10.04 16.53
CA ALA A 81 1.25 -9.61 16.79
C ALA A 81 1.37 -8.09 16.81
N LEU A 82 0.76 -7.38 15.86
CA LEU A 82 0.81 -5.92 15.83
C LEU A 82 0.13 -5.32 17.07
N GLU A 83 -1.02 -5.87 17.49
CA GLU A 83 -1.74 -5.46 18.69
C GLU A 83 -0.90 -5.62 19.96
N GLU A 84 -0.17 -6.74 20.08
CA GLU A 84 0.76 -7.01 21.19
C GLU A 84 1.81 -5.91 21.33
N PHE A 85 2.37 -5.42 20.20
CA PHE A 85 3.46 -4.43 20.19
C PHE A 85 3.02 -2.98 20.01
N THR A 86 1.71 -2.69 19.91
CA THR A 86 1.17 -1.33 19.76
C THR A 86 0.32 -0.89 20.95
N GLN A 87 0.45 -1.56 22.09
CA GLN A 87 -0.25 -1.18 23.33
C GLN A 87 0.13 0.24 23.76
N GLY A 88 -0.87 1.12 23.82
CA GLY A 88 -0.67 2.54 24.15
C GLY A 88 -0.04 3.38 23.04
N TYR A 89 0.07 2.84 21.81
CA TYR A 89 0.57 3.59 20.67
C TYR A 89 -0.45 4.65 20.21
N GLU A 90 0.03 5.88 20.03
CA GLU A 90 -0.72 6.97 19.43
C GLU A 90 0.05 7.49 18.20
N GLY A 91 -0.60 7.53 17.04
CA GLY A 91 0.02 8.01 15.81
C GLY A 91 -0.43 7.26 14.56
N LEU A 92 0.25 7.52 13.44
CA LEU A 92 -0.11 6.95 12.15
C LEU A 92 0.21 5.46 12.07
N LEU A 93 -0.75 4.64 11.65
CA LEU A 93 -0.54 3.21 11.39
C LEU A 93 -0.92 2.89 9.95
N LYS A 94 0.04 2.40 9.16
CA LYS A 94 -0.21 2.01 7.77
C LYS A 94 -0.71 0.58 7.67
N VAL A 95 -1.78 0.40 6.92
CA VAL A 95 -2.29 -0.89 6.47
C VAL A 95 -2.26 -0.90 4.94
N GLN A 96 -1.95 -2.05 4.36
CA GLN A 96 -1.74 -2.18 2.92
C GLN A 96 -2.52 -3.36 2.35
N ALA A 97 -3.07 -3.17 1.15
CA ALA A 97 -3.78 -4.19 0.40
C ALA A 97 -3.53 -4.01 -1.11
N VAL A 98 -3.64 -5.08 -1.87
CA VAL A 98 -3.54 -5.01 -3.33
C VAL A 98 -4.81 -4.36 -3.89
N GLY A 99 -4.64 -3.41 -4.82
CA GLY A 99 -5.77 -2.73 -5.43
C GLY A 99 -6.56 -3.61 -6.41
N PRO A 100 -7.79 -3.18 -6.77
CA PRO A 100 -8.73 -3.98 -7.57
C PRO A 100 -8.18 -4.37 -8.95
N TRP A 101 -7.36 -3.53 -9.60
CA TRP A 101 -6.88 -3.80 -10.96
C TRP A 101 -5.70 -4.75 -10.98
N THR A 102 -4.82 -4.67 -9.99
CA THR A 102 -3.76 -5.65 -9.80
C THR A 102 -4.32 -7.00 -9.40
N LEU A 103 -5.35 -7.05 -8.55
CA LEU A 103 -6.08 -8.28 -8.28
C LEU A 103 -6.76 -8.82 -9.55
N ALA A 104 -7.48 -8.00 -10.30
CA ALA A 104 -8.15 -8.45 -11.53
C ALA A 104 -7.18 -9.02 -12.58
N ALA A 105 -5.96 -8.45 -12.65
CA ALA A 105 -4.92 -8.93 -13.55
C ALA A 105 -4.22 -10.21 -13.06
N GLY A 106 -4.18 -10.46 -11.76
CA GLY A 106 -3.48 -11.59 -11.14
C GLY A 106 -4.37 -12.76 -10.72
N LEU A 107 -5.68 -12.54 -10.60
CA LEU A 107 -6.66 -13.57 -10.24
C LEU A 107 -7.25 -14.21 -11.50
N GLU A 108 -7.27 -15.53 -11.52
CA GLU A 108 -7.87 -16.31 -12.59
C GLU A 108 -9.33 -16.67 -12.27
N LEU A 109 -10.16 -16.64 -13.31
CA LEU A 109 -11.48 -17.27 -13.32
C LEU A 109 -11.33 -18.79 -13.41
N ARG A 110 -12.45 -19.51 -13.26
CA ARG A 110 -12.50 -20.98 -13.42
C ARG A 110 -11.94 -21.49 -14.75
N GLY A 111 -12.05 -20.68 -15.80
CA GLY A 111 -11.52 -21.00 -17.13
C GLY A 111 -10.01 -20.77 -17.29
N GLY A 112 -9.31 -20.31 -16.25
CA GLY A 112 -7.87 -20.03 -16.28
C GLY A 112 -7.48 -18.67 -16.87
N GLU A 113 -8.41 -17.94 -17.48
CA GLU A 113 -8.18 -16.56 -17.89
C GLU A 113 -8.32 -15.60 -16.69
N ALA A 114 -7.59 -14.49 -16.72
CA ALA A 114 -7.63 -13.46 -15.70
C ALA A 114 -9.01 -12.80 -15.61
N MET A 115 -9.41 -12.45 -14.39
CA MET A 115 -10.66 -11.73 -14.10
C MET A 115 -10.77 -10.42 -14.89
N LEU A 116 -9.64 -9.81 -15.24
CA LEU A 116 -9.55 -8.62 -16.10
C LEU A 116 -10.29 -8.76 -17.44
N GLY A 117 -10.44 -9.98 -17.95
CA GLY A 117 -11.18 -10.25 -19.19
C GLY A 117 -12.70 -10.10 -19.06
N ASP A 118 -13.23 -10.05 -17.85
CA ASP A 118 -14.67 -9.96 -17.55
C ASP A 118 -14.98 -8.69 -16.74
N PRO A 119 -15.60 -7.67 -17.36
CA PRO A 119 -15.98 -6.44 -16.67
C PRO A 119 -16.98 -6.66 -15.51
N GLY A 120 -17.81 -7.71 -15.56
CA GLY A 120 -18.70 -8.09 -14.47
C GLY A 120 -17.91 -8.59 -13.27
N ALA A 121 -17.00 -9.54 -13.50
CA ALA A 121 -16.12 -10.06 -12.44
C ALA A 121 -15.25 -8.95 -11.82
N CYS A 122 -14.78 -7.98 -12.62
CA CYS A 122 -14.04 -6.83 -12.09
C CYS A 122 -14.87 -5.94 -11.16
N ARG A 123 -16.16 -5.72 -11.47
CA ARG A 123 -17.06 -4.95 -10.60
C ARG A 123 -17.34 -5.70 -9.30
N ASP A 124 -17.62 -7.00 -9.39
CA ASP A 124 -17.88 -7.84 -8.22
C ASP A 124 -16.64 -7.92 -7.31
N LEU A 125 -15.44 -8.02 -7.90
CA LEU A 125 -14.17 -7.97 -7.17
C LEU A 125 -13.98 -6.64 -6.45
N ALA A 126 -14.22 -5.50 -7.13
CA ALA A 126 -14.09 -4.18 -6.50
C ALA A 126 -15.08 -4.02 -5.33
N GLY A 127 -16.33 -4.47 -5.49
CA GLY A 127 -17.33 -4.45 -4.42
C GLY A 127 -16.94 -5.35 -3.23
N SER A 128 -16.49 -6.57 -3.51
CA SER A 128 -15.99 -7.52 -2.50
C SER A 128 -14.78 -6.97 -1.73
N LEU A 129 -13.83 -6.35 -2.44
CA LEU A 129 -12.66 -5.71 -1.86
C LEU A 129 -13.04 -4.53 -0.97
N ALA A 130 -13.96 -3.67 -1.42
CA ALA A 130 -14.42 -2.53 -0.64
C ALA A 130 -15.07 -2.97 0.69
N GLU A 131 -15.92 -4.00 0.66
CA GLU A 131 -16.54 -4.55 1.87
C GLU A 131 -15.51 -5.18 2.81
N GLY A 132 -14.58 -5.96 2.24
CA GLY A 132 -13.47 -6.58 2.97
C GLY A 132 -12.57 -5.56 3.68
N LEU A 133 -12.19 -4.51 2.96
CA LEU A 133 -11.38 -3.42 3.50
C LEU A 133 -12.11 -2.64 4.58
N ARG A 134 -13.42 -2.38 4.42
CA ARG A 134 -14.21 -1.72 5.46
C ARG A 134 -14.18 -2.52 6.77
N SER A 135 -14.40 -3.83 6.67
CA SER A 135 -14.35 -4.75 7.81
C SER A 135 -12.95 -4.80 8.43
N HIS A 136 -11.92 -4.88 7.59
CA HIS A 136 -10.52 -4.93 8.04
C HIS A 136 -10.08 -3.63 8.74
N LEU A 137 -10.39 -2.46 8.17
CA LEU A 137 -10.09 -1.17 8.79
C LEU A 137 -10.84 -0.99 10.12
N ALA A 138 -12.10 -1.45 10.20
CA ALA A 138 -12.85 -1.42 11.45
C ALA A 138 -12.22 -2.33 12.52
N GLU A 139 -11.72 -3.50 12.13
CA GLU A 139 -10.98 -4.40 13.02
C GLU A 139 -9.67 -3.77 13.52
N VAL A 140 -8.88 -3.17 12.62
CA VAL A 140 -7.63 -2.49 12.99
C VAL A 140 -7.91 -1.34 13.97
N ARG A 141 -8.90 -0.49 13.69
CA ARG A 141 -9.29 0.61 14.60
C ARG A 141 -9.78 0.12 15.96
N ARG A 142 -10.44 -1.05 16.01
CA ARG A 142 -10.89 -1.67 17.27
C ARG A 142 -9.71 -2.18 18.10
N ARG A 143 -8.72 -2.80 17.46
CA ARG A 143 -7.52 -3.37 18.12
C ARG A 143 -6.52 -2.30 18.53
N MET A 144 -6.38 -1.23 17.74
CA MET A 144 -5.46 -0.13 17.98
C MET A 144 -6.20 1.22 18.03
N PRO A 145 -6.92 1.54 19.14
CA PRO A 145 -7.76 2.74 19.21
C PRO A 145 -6.99 4.06 19.17
N GLY A 146 -5.71 4.08 19.56
CA GLY A 146 -4.84 5.26 19.46
C GLY A 146 -4.23 5.47 18.06
N ALA A 147 -4.40 4.51 17.15
CA ALA A 147 -3.80 4.57 15.83
C ALA A 147 -4.69 5.28 14.81
N GLU A 148 -4.13 6.26 14.13
CA GLU A 148 -4.72 6.89 12.95
C GLU A 148 -4.36 6.04 11.71
N VAL A 149 -5.33 5.26 11.24
CA VAL A 149 -5.10 4.27 10.18
C VAL A 149 -4.97 4.92 8.81
N VAL A 150 -3.85 4.63 8.12
CA VAL A 150 -3.57 5.02 6.74
C VAL A 150 -3.70 3.80 5.83
N LEU A 151 -4.61 3.83 4.85
CA LEU A 151 -4.79 2.74 3.88
C LEU A 151 -3.90 2.96 2.66
N GLN A 152 -3.02 2.01 2.35
CA GLN A 152 -2.26 1.97 1.10
C GLN A 152 -2.85 0.90 0.15
N LEU A 153 -3.23 1.29 -1.05
CA LEU A 153 -3.56 0.37 -2.14
C LEU A 153 -2.37 0.20 -3.08
N ASP A 154 -1.88 -1.04 -3.21
CA ASP A 154 -0.78 -1.39 -4.08
C ASP A 154 -1.29 -1.81 -5.47
N GLU A 155 -0.94 -1.00 -6.47
CA GLU A 155 -1.40 -1.11 -7.86
C GLU A 155 -0.23 -1.17 -8.87
N PRO A 156 0.68 -2.17 -8.77
CA PRO A 156 1.79 -2.33 -9.71
C PRO A 156 1.34 -2.63 -11.14
N SER A 157 0.20 -3.31 -11.34
CA SER A 157 -0.31 -3.69 -12.67
C SER A 157 -1.14 -2.59 -13.35
N LEU A 158 -1.46 -1.50 -12.65
CA LEU A 158 -2.35 -0.44 -13.14
C LEU A 158 -1.94 0.14 -14.49
N THR A 159 -0.64 0.41 -14.66
CA THR A 159 -0.14 0.91 -15.95
C THR A 159 -0.31 -0.12 -17.07
N ALA A 160 -0.11 -1.41 -16.79
CA ALA A 160 -0.31 -2.46 -17.78
C ALA A 160 -1.79 -2.63 -18.14
N VAL A 161 -2.70 -2.48 -17.16
CA VAL A 161 -4.15 -2.52 -17.36
C VAL A 161 -4.62 -1.36 -18.25
N LEU A 162 -4.22 -0.13 -17.95
CA LEU A 162 -4.57 1.06 -18.73
C LEU A 162 -4.03 1.02 -20.18
N LEU A 163 -2.91 0.34 -20.39
CA LEU A 163 -2.27 0.23 -21.71
C LEU A 163 -2.63 -1.08 -22.45
N GLY A 164 -3.44 -1.96 -21.88
CA GLY A 164 -3.79 -3.25 -22.48
C GLY A 164 -2.58 -4.17 -22.69
N ARG A 165 -1.66 -4.20 -21.72
CA ARG A 165 -0.39 -4.94 -21.76
C ARG A 165 -0.36 -6.20 -20.89
N VAL A 166 -1.44 -6.47 -20.16
CA VAL A 166 -1.58 -7.72 -19.38
C VAL A 166 -1.73 -8.89 -20.35
N ARG A 167 -0.89 -9.92 -20.24
CA ARG A 167 -0.92 -11.10 -21.12
C ARG A 167 -2.06 -12.03 -20.73
N SER A 168 -2.70 -12.67 -21.72
CA SER A 168 -3.66 -13.75 -21.49
C SER A 168 -2.97 -15.00 -20.94
N ALA A 169 -3.75 -15.96 -20.43
CA ALA A 169 -3.21 -17.21 -19.88
C ALA A 169 -2.39 -18.00 -20.92
N SER A 170 -2.85 -18.00 -22.17
CA SER A 170 -2.12 -18.58 -23.30
C SER A 170 -0.83 -17.85 -23.69
N GLY A 171 -0.61 -16.65 -23.15
CA GLY A 171 0.55 -15.83 -23.44
C GLY A 171 0.60 -15.26 -24.87
N TYR A 172 -0.30 -15.61 -25.79
CA TYR A 172 -0.26 -15.13 -27.18
C TYR A 172 -0.93 -13.77 -27.40
N ARG A 173 -1.86 -13.39 -26.53
CA ARG A 173 -2.64 -12.15 -26.63
C ARG A 173 -2.47 -11.30 -25.38
N THR A 174 -2.93 -10.06 -25.45
CA THR A 174 -3.12 -9.21 -24.28
C THR A 174 -4.59 -8.92 -24.07
N TYR A 175 -4.97 -8.70 -22.82
CA TYR A 175 -6.28 -8.15 -22.50
C TYR A 175 -6.41 -6.74 -23.07
N ARG A 176 -7.65 -6.36 -23.42
CA ARG A 176 -7.94 -5.01 -23.91
C ARG A 176 -7.61 -4.00 -22.81
N ALA A 177 -7.19 -2.81 -23.23
CA ALA A 177 -7.06 -1.69 -22.32
C ALA A 177 -8.41 -1.42 -21.67
N VAL A 178 -8.40 -1.24 -20.34
CA VAL A 178 -9.61 -0.86 -19.60
C VAL A 178 -9.79 0.64 -19.74
N ASP A 179 -11.04 1.06 -19.93
CA ASP A 179 -11.37 2.48 -20.00
C ASP A 179 -10.95 3.19 -18.71
N ARG A 180 -10.35 4.36 -18.88
CA ARG A 180 -9.78 5.11 -17.78
C ARG A 180 -10.82 5.55 -16.75
N GLN A 181 -12.04 5.90 -17.17
CA GLN A 181 -13.11 6.29 -16.26
C GLN A 181 -13.57 5.12 -15.41
N VAL A 182 -13.60 3.91 -15.98
CA VAL A 182 -13.90 2.68 -15.23
C VAL A 182 -12.82 2.41 -14.19
N VAL A 183 -11.55 2.57 -14.56
CA VAL A 183 -10.42 2.44 -13.63
C VAL A 183 -10.50 3.43 -12.48
N GLU A 184 -10.69 4.70 -12.79
CA GLU A 184 -10.80 5.77 -11.79
C GLU A 184 -12.03 5.60 -10.89
N SER A 185 -13.18 5.18 -11.42
CA SER A 185 -14.39 4.93 -10.65
C SER A 185 -14.17 3.81 -9.64
N ALA A 186 -13.68 2.65 -10.07
CA ALA A 186 -13.47 1.51 -9.18
C ALA A 186 -12.46 1.83 -8.06
N LEU A 187 -11.38 2.54 -8.38
CA LEU A 187 -10.41 2.98 -7.38
C LEU A 187 -11.04 3.97 -6.39
N ARG A 188 -11.84 4.92 -6.86
CA ARG A 188 -12.54 5.88 -5.98
C ARG A 188 -13.49 5.15 -5.02
N ASP A 189 -14.27 4.20 -5.53
CA ASP A 189 -15.24 3.45 -4.73
C ASP A 189 -14.55 2.62 -3.64
N VAL A 190 -13.41 1.99 -3.96
CA VAL A 190 -12.62 1.23 -2.99
C VAL A 190 -11.93 2.15 -1.99
N LEU A 191 -11.39 3.30 -2.40
CA LEU A 191 -10.70 4.24 -1.49
C LEU A 191 -11.69 4.93 -0.54
N ALA A 192 -12.93 5.14 -0.96
CA ALA A 192 -13.97 5.77 -0.14
C ALA A 192 -14.27 5.00 1.16
N VAL A 193 -13.88 3.71 1.26
CA VAL A 193 -14.04 2.90 2.48
C VAL A 193 -13.24 3.42 3.67
N ALA A 194 -12.20 4.22 3.44
CA ALA A 194 -11.43 4.82 4.51
C ALA A 194 -12.22 5.88 5.29
N GLY A 195 -13.29 6.43 4.70
CA GLY A 195 -14.08 7.55 5.23
C GLY A 195 -13.55 8.91 4.76
N GLU A 196 -14.32 9.98 4.99
CA GLU A 196 -13.96 11.35 4.57
C GLU A 196 -12.67 11.84 5.25
N ASP A 197 -12.47 11.45 6.52
CA ASP A 197 -11.28 11.79 7.30
C ASP A 197 -10.16 10.73 7.20
N GLY A 198 -10.38 9.67 6.42
CA GLY A 198 -9.43 8.57 6.27
C GLY A 198 -8.30 8.92 5.32
N THR A 199 -7.05 8.76 5.77
CA THR A 199 -5.89 8.98 4.89
C THR A 199 -5.68 7.76 3.99
N THR A 200 -5.66 7.97 2.67
CA THR A 200 -5.43 6.91 1.68
C THR A 200 -4.25 7.21 0.76
N ILE A 201 -3.51 6.18 0.38
CA ILE A 201 -2.36 6.24 -0.53
C ILE A 201 -2.56 5.21 -1.64
N VAL A 202 -2.33 5.59 -2.90
CA VAL A 202 -2.23 4.63 -4.01
C VAL A 202 -0.78 4.54 -4.42
N HIS A 203 -0.22 3.34 -4.36
CA HIS A 203 1.14 3.06 -4.79
C HIS A 203 1.13 2.35 -6.15
N SER A 204 1.96 2.80 -7.08
CA SER A 204 2.24 2.06 -8.31
C SER A 204 3.73 2.03 -8.55
N CYS A 205 4.31 0.83 -8.64
CA CYS A 205 5.75 0.66 -8.88
C CYS A 205 6.18 0.98 -10.33
N ALA A 206 5.26 1.43 -11.20
CA ALA A 206 5.54 1.62 -12.61
C ALA A 206 6.34 2.93 -12.86
N PRO A 207 7.47 2.87 -13.60
CA PRO A 207 8.35 4.02 -13.82
C PRO A 207 7.75 5.16 -14.68
N LYS A 208 6.52 5.00 -15.17
CA LYS A 208 5.74 6.01 -15.91
C LYS A 208 4.25 5.86 -15.57
N CYS A 209 3.88 6.15 -14.32
CA CYS A 209 2.46 6.33 -13.99
C CYS A 209 1.92 7.54 -14.77
N PRO A 210 0.82 7.43 -15.54
CA PRO A 210 0.22 8.59 -16.21
C PRO A 210 -0.35 9.55 -15.17
N SER A 211 0.41 10.60 -14.84
CA SER A 211 0.17 11.57 -13.77
C SER A 211 -1.23 12.21 -13.76
N ARG A 212 -1.95 12.19 -14.89
CA ARG A 212 -3.29 12.77 -14.98
C ARG A 212 -4.38 11.94 -14.31
N CYS A 213 -4.22 10.62 -14.11
CA CYS A 213 -5.19 9.78 -13.35
C CYS A 213 -5.08 10.01 -11.84
N CYS A 214 -3.94 10.53 -11.41
CA CYS A 214 -3.48 10.64 -10.03
C CYS A 214 -3.57 12.08 -9.49
N ALA A 215 -4.46 12.90 -10.05
CA ALA A 215 -4.52 14.35 -9.78
C ALA A 215 -5.88 14.82 -9.27
N GLY A 216 -6.53 14.02 -8.42
CA GLY A 216 -7.61 14.53 -7.58
C GLY A 216 -7.06 15.40 -6.44
N PRO A 217 -7.85 16.30 -5.84
CA PRO A 217 -7.43 16.98 -4.61
C PRO A 217 -7.23 15.95 -3.49
N GLY A 218 -6.03 15.92 -2.88
CA GLY A 218 -5.64 14.95 -1.83
C GLY A 218 -4.45 14.04 -2.18
N TRP A 219 -3.90 14.13 -3.40
CA TRP A 219 -2.76 13.32 -3.84
C TRP A 219 -1.42 13.95 -3.42
N THR A 220 -0.56 13.18 -2.74
CA THR A 220 0.85 13.51 -2.53
C THR A 220 1.75 12.45 -3.15
N GLU A 221 2.54 12.85 -4.14
CA GLU A 221 3.58 12.03 -4.76
C GLU A 221 4.78 11.91 -3.81
N SER A 222 5.12 10.69 -3.40
CA SER A 222 6.35 10.44 -2.63
C SER A 222 7.52 10.28 -3.60
N PRO A 223 8.59 11.09 -3.51
CA PRO A 223 9.73 10.95 -4.40
C PRO A 223 10.44 9.62 -4.12
N SER A 224 10.36 8.67 -5.06
CA SER A 224 11.20 7.48 -5.05
C SER A 224 12.63 7.90 -5.36
N THR A 225 13.42 8.17 -4.32
CA THR A 225 14.87 8.36 -4.48
C THR A 225 15.51 6.98 -4.50
N SER A 226 15.65 6.39 -5.68
CA SER A 226 16.63 5.31 -5.87
C SER A 226 18.00 5.96 -6.10
N PRO A 227 19.06 5.57 -5.35
CA PRO A 227 20.40 6.05 -5.66
C PRO A 227 20.85 5.34 -6.94
N SER A 228 20.84 6.06 -8.06
CA SER A 228 21.46 5.61 -9.29
C SER A 228 22.94 5.32 -9.02
N SER A 229 23.36 4.10 -9.36
CA SER A 229 24.72 3.61 -9.34
C SER A 229 25.65 4.51 -10.16
N ARG A 230 26.39 5.39 -9.48
CA ARG A 230 27.58 6.03 -10.06
C ARG A 230 28.75 5.05 -9.99
N SER A 231 29.09 4.51 -11.15
CA SER A 231 30.31 3.76 -11.41
C SER A 231 31.55 4.55 -10.96
N VAL A 232 32.16 4.15 -9.85
CA VAL A 232 33.49 4.66 -9.44
C VAL A 232 34.54 3.91 -10.24
N ARG A 233 34.99 4.55 -11.32
CA ARG A 233 36.19 4.18 -12.07
C ARG A 233 37.41 4.46 -11.18
N ARG A 234 37.97 3.41 -10.56
CA ARG A 234 39.25 3.49 -9.83
C ARG A 234 40.38 3.85 -10.82
N ARG A 235 40.84 5.10 -10.81
CA ARG A 235 42.21 5.45 -11.24
C ARG A 235 43.10 5.48 -10.00
N ARG A 236 44.07 4.57 -9.95
CA ARG A 236 45.22 4.62 -9.04
C ARG A 236 46.19 5.68 -9.55
N SER A 237 46.47 6.70 -8.74
CA SER A 237 47.72 7.46 -8.79
C SER A 237 48.08 7.86 -7.36
N GLY A 238 49.27 7.46 -6.93
CA GLY A 238 49.72 7.54 -5.54
C GLY A 238 50.43 8.83 -5.15
N LYS A 239 51.17 8.70 -4.04
CA LYS A 239 52.00 9.66 -3.28
C LYS A 239 51.20 10.34 -2.14
N ARG A 240 51.46 9.96 -0.87
CA ARG A 240 52.47 10.51 0.09
C ARG A 240 52.28 12.04 0.21
N SER A 241 52.10 12.68 1.38
CA SER A 241 52.64 12.45 2.72
C SER A 241 52.11 13.49 3.73
N LYS A 242 52.09 13.11 5.03
CA LYS A 242 52.35 13.88 6.28
C LYS A 242 51.75 15.29 6.49
N ALA A 243 51.00 15.47 7.60
CA ALA A 243 51.39 16.22 8.81
C ALA A 243 50.16 16.73 9.61
N ALA A 244 50.18 16.58 10.93
CA ALA A 244 49.45 17.39 11.93
C ALA A 244 50.43 18.48 12.45
N PRO A 245 50.08 19.54 13.25
CA PRO A 245 49.15 19.52 14.40
C PRO A 245 48.38 20.82 14.79
N SER A 246 47.49 20.66 15.78
CA SER A 246 47.15 21.55 16.93
C SER A 246 46.49 22.95 16.83
N CYS A 247 45.68 23.21 17.87
CA CYS A 247 45.33 24.47 18.58
C CYS A 247 44.05 25.28 18.22
N SER A 248 43.03 25.06 19.05
CA SER A 248 42.31 26.01 19.93
C SER A 248 42.00 27.45 19.51
N SER A 249 40.71 27.79 19.66
CA SER A 249 40.13 28.92 20.43
C SER A 249 39.22 29.93 19.70
N ALA A 250 38.08 30.20 20.37
CA ALA A 250 37.35 31.46 20.53
C ALA A 250 36.36 32.01 19.45
N TRP A 251 35.06 31.93 19.81
CA TRP A 251 34.03 33.02 19.92
C TRP A 251 33.72 33.96 18.72
N CYS A 252 32.52 33.87 18.13
CA CYS A 252 31.33 34.75 18.36
C CYS A 252 30.14 34.40 17.42
N PRO A 253 28.85 34.66 17.81
CA PRO A 253 27.58 34.28 17.13
C PRO A 253 27.09 35.39 16.15
N PRO A 254 25.89 35.42 15.47
CA PRO A 254 24.54 34.82 15.70
C PRO A 254 23.86 34.37 14.35
N PRO A 255 22.51 34.27 14.11
CA PRO A 255 21.33 34.50 14.95
C PRO A 255 20.30 33.35 15.03
N THR A 256 19.53 33.40 16.12
CA THR A 256 18.23 32.73 16.29
C THR A 256 17.17 33.35 15.39
N PRO A 257 16.33 32.51 14.77
CA PRO A 257 14.92 32.82 14.53
C PRO A 257 14.00 31.78 15.21
N PRO A 258 12.69 32.03 15.26
CA PRO A 258 11.93 31.93 16.49
C PRO A 258 11.36 30.54 16.76
N ARG A 259 11.04 30.33 18.04
CA ARG A 259 9.98 29.40 18.46
C ARG A 259 8.70 29.77 17.71
N GLY A 260 8.30 28.91 16.80
CA GLY A 260 7.01 28.95 16.12
C GLY A 260 6.65 27.52 15.80
N HIS A 261 5.64 27.02 16.49
CA HIS A 261 5.01 25.74 16.21
C HIS A 261 4.73 25.61 14.70
N CYS A 262 5.32 24.61 14.06
CA CYS A 262 4.91 24.17 12.73
C CYS A 262 4.50 22.70 12.86
N GLN A 263 3.31 22.50 13.43
CA GLN A 263 2.55 21.29 13.16
C GLN A 263 2.17 21.34 11.69
N THR A 264 2.88 20.59 10.83
CA THR A 264 2.38 20.29 9.49
C THR A 264 1.31 19.21 9.62
N ARG A 265 0.14 19.61 10.13
CA ARG A 265 -1.12 18.89 9.96
C ARG A 265 -1.52 19.08 8.50
N ALA A 266 -1.25 18.09 7.64
CA ALA A 266 -1.91 18.00 6.35
C ALA A 266 -3.28 17.35 6.58
N VAL A 267 -4.24 18.15 7.02
CA VAL A 267 -5.66 17.77 7.10
C VAL A 267 -6.29 18.12 5.75
N ALA A 268 -6.69 17.12 4.97
CA ALA A 268 -7.58 17.33 3.85
C ALA A 268 -9.03 17.26 4.36
N SER A 269 -9.62 18.40 4.72
CA SER A 269 -11.04 18.47 5.05
C SER A 269 -11.88 18.61 3.77
N TRP A 270 -12.91 17.78 3.64
CA TRP A 270 -13.92 17.91 2.59
C TRP A 270 -15.09 18.76 3.11
N GLY A 271 -15.18 20.01 2.63
CA GLY A 271 -16.29 20.90 2.94
C GLY A 271 -17.50 20.63 2.03
N SER A 272 -18.61 20.17 2.60
CA SER A 272 -19.89 20.04 1.91
C SER A 272 -20.52 21.42 1.65
N GLY A 273 -20.38 21.91 0.42
CA GLY A 273 -21.13 23.07 -0.07
C GLY A 273 -22.60 22.71 -0.31
N ARG A 274 -23.48 23.07 0.63
CA ARG A 274 -24.94 23.05 0.43
C ARG A 274 -25.32 23.98 -0.73
N CYS A 275 -25.88 23.43 -1.80
CA CYS A 275 -26.66 24.20 -2.75
C CYS A 275 -28.07 24.40 -2.17
N GLY A 276 -28.30 25.54 -1.52
CA GLY A 276 -29.65 26.05 -1.26
C GLY A 276 -30.19 26.66 -2.55
N ALA A 277 -31.15 25.99 -3.19
CA ALA A 277 -31.94 26.56 -4.26
C ALA A 277 -33.01 27.48 -3.64
N GLY A 278 -32.83 28.78 -3.77
CA GLY A 278 -33.91 29.77 -3.66
C GLY A 278 -34.30 30.21 -5.07
N TRP A 279 -35.53 29.88 -5.48
CA TRP A 279 -36.19 30.51 -6.62
C TRP A 279 -37.28 31.44 -6.07
N GLY A 280 -37.46 32.56 -6.77
CA GLY A 280 -38.36 33.65 -6.40
C GLY A 280 -39.84 33.35 -6.56
#